data_AF-A0A3D5ZTD8-F1
#
_entry.id   AF-A0A3D5ZTD8-F1
#
_cell.length_a   1.000
_cell.length_b   1.000
_cell.length_c   1.000
_cell.angle_alpha   90.00
_cell.angle_beta   90.00
_cell.angle_gamma   90.00
#
_symmetry.space_group_name_H-M   'P 1'
#
loop_
_entity.id
_entity.type
_entity.pdbx_description
1 polymer ?
#
loop_
_entity_poly.entity_id
_entity_poly.type
_entity_poly.pdbx_seq_one_letter_code
_entity_poly.pdbx_strand_id
1 'polypeptide(L)'
;MGTPLSEARADKKKINTHKTICLIIWAISLIATVCLTVFCFYVFYILFIYVFLFISCLLVPAMFVSCRVYDFNGNIITVYAGSSHHYLKVNGKIMDEYTAFFRNSPIYLSTNLPDGTYLQATITTMNRVSLKINNVLYTVEIKNP
;
A
#
# COMPACT_ATOMS: atom_id res chain seq x y z
N MET A 1 20.34 1.55 17.41
CA MET A 1 19.78 2.40 16.34
C MET A 1 19.70 1.57 15.08
N GLY A 2 18.50 1.28 14.58
CA GLY A 2 18.33 0.58 13.30
C GLY A 2 18.87 1.45 12.17
N THR A 3 19.46 0.84 11.14
CA THR A 3 19.77 1.61 9.93
C THR A 3 18.45 2.00 9.26
N PRO A 4 18.34 3.18 8.62
CA PRO A 4 17.12 3.60 7.92
C PRO A 4 16.65 2.57 6.88
N LEU A 5 17.58 1.77 6.34
CA LEU A 5 17.30 0.66 5.45
C LEU A 5 16.59 -0.51 6.16
N SER A 6 17.03 -0.85 7.37
CA SER A 6 16.43 -1.93 8.16
C SER A 6 14.99 -1.61 8.58
N GLU A 7 14.73 -0.35 8.92
CA GLU A 7 13.38 0.14 9.28
C GLU A 7 12.44 0.08 8.07
N ALA A 8 12.87 0.61 6.92
CA ALA A 8 12.09 0.57 5.68
C ALA A 8 11.79 -0.87 5.23
N ARG A 9 12.72 -1.81 5.43
CA ARG A 9 12.52 -3.24 5.17
C ARG A 9 11.50 -3.88 6.12
N ALA A 10 11.58 -3.56 7.41
CA ALA A 10 10.64 -4.07 8.41
C ALA A 10 9.20 -3.61 8.11
N ASP A 11 9.03 -2.32 7.76
CA ASP A 11 7.75 -1.75 7.36
C ASP A 11 7.18 -2.44 6.11
N LYS A 12 8.00 -2.62 5.07
CA LYS A 12 7.60 -3.31 3.84
C LYS A 12 7.17 -4.76 4.12
N LYS A 13 7.91 -5.49 4.97
CA LYS A 13 7.58 -6.87 5.36
C LYS A 13 6.25 -6.93 6.10
N LYS A 14 6.05 -6.04 7.09
CA LYS A 14 4.80 -5.96 7.87
C LYS A 14 3.58 -5.73 6.98
N ILE A 15 3.70 -4.81 6.02
CA ILE A 15 2.64 -4.51 5.05
C ILE A 15 2.33 -5.74 4.20
N ASN A 16 3.37 -6.43 3.68
CA ASN A 16 3.16 -7.60 2.85
C ASN A 16 2.51 -8.76 3.63
N THR A 17 2.94 -9.00 4.86
CA THR A 17 2.31 -9.99 5.74
C THR A 17 0.84 -9.65 6.00
N HIS A 18 0.53 -8.38 6.28
CA HIS A 18 -0.85 -7.95 6.49
C HIS A 18 -1.74 -8.20 5.27
N LYS A 19 -1.25 -7.89 4.06
CA LYS A 19 -1.95 -8.20 2.81
C LYS A 19 -2.23 -9.69 2.64
N THR A 20 -1.22 -10.52 2.87
CA THR A 20 -1.37 -11.98 2.74
C THR A 20 -2.43 -12.51 3.70
N ILE A 21 -2.45 -12.02 4.94
CA ILE A 21 -3.47 -12.38 5.93
C ILE A 21 -4.87 -11.95 5.46
N CYS A 22 -5.03 -10.69 5.01
CA CYS A 22 -6.30 -10.20 4.48
C CYS A 22 -6.77 -11.03 3.28
N LEU A 23 -5.85 -11.43 2.39
CA LEU A 23 -6.16 -12.26 1.23
C LEU A 23 -6.62 -13.66 1.61
N ILE A 24 -5.99 -14.28 2.61
CA ILE A 24 -6.41 -15.58 3.14
C ILE A 24 -7.83 -15.48 3.73
N ILE A 25 -8.10 -14.47 4.57
CA ILE A 25 -9.42 -14.28 5.19
C ILE A 25 -10.50 -14.09 4.11
N TRP A 26 -10.22 -13.26 3.12
CA TRP A 26 -11.13 -13.02 2.01
C TRP A 26 -11.41 -14.30 1.20
N ALA A 27 -10.37 -15.09 0.90
CA ALA A 27 -10.49 -16.34 0.17
C ALA A 27 -11.31 -17.40 0.95
N ILE A 28 -11.09 -17.54 2.27
CA ILE A 28 -11.89 -18.45 3.12
C ILE A 28 -13.36 -18.04 3.12
N SER A 29 -13.63 -16.74 3.22
CA SER A 29 -15.00 -16.21 3.19
C SER A 29 -15.70 -16.47 1.85
N LEU A 30 -14.97 -16.36 0.74
CA LEU A 30 -15.47 -16.68 -0.60
C LEU A 30 -15.81 -18.18 -0.71
N ILE A 31 -14.92 -19.07 -0.26
CA ILE A 31 -15.13 -20.53 -0.28
C ILE A 31 -16.35 -20.90 0.56
N ALA A 32 -16.49 -20.34 1.76
CA ALA A 32 -17.67 -20.59 2.61
C ALA A 32 -18.98 -20.17 1.92
N THR A 33 -18.96 -19.04 1.19
CA THR A 33 -20.13 -18.58 0.42
C THR A 33 -20.51 -19.61 -0.65
N VAL A 34 -19.54 -20.12 -1.40
CA VAL A 34 -19.76 -21.12 -2.46
C VAL A 34 -20.15 -22.48 -1.89
N CYS A 35 -19.67 -22.87 -0.71
CA CYS A 35 -20.14 -24.08 -0.05
C CYS A 35 -21.61 -23.97 0.34
N LEU A 36 -22.03 -22.84 0.92
CA LEU A 36 -23.41 -22.62 1.36
C LEU A 36 -24.42 -22.58 0.21
N THR A 37 -24.03 -22.15 -1.00
CA THR A 37 -24.91 -22.20 -2.17
C THR A 37 -25.28 -23.63 -2.57
N VAL A 38 -24.38 -24.60 -2.35
CA VAL A 38 -24.61 -26.01 -2.67
C VAL A 38 -25.64 -26.66 -1.74
N PHE A 39 -25.76 -26.18 -0.50
CA PHE A 39 -26.61 -26.79 0.54
C PHE A 39 -28.05 -26.23 0.64
N CYS A 40 -28.54 -25.49 -0.36
CA CYS A 40 -29.98 -25.11 -0.52
C CYS A 40 -30.65 -24.32 0.64
N PHE A 41 -29.90 -23.60 1.47
CA PHE A 41 -30.48 -22.71 2.48
C PHE A 41 -30.67 -21.28 1.93
N TYR A 42 -31.75 -21.05 1.16
CA TYR A 42 -31.99 -19.79 0.44
C TYR A 42 -31.99 -18.52 1.33
N VAL A 43 -32.59 -18.59 2.53
CA VAL A 43 -32.64 -17.44 3.47
C VAL A 43 -31.27 -17.15 4.09
N PHE A 44 -30.54 -18.19 4.51
CA PHE A 44 -29.19 -18.02 5.07
C PHE A 44 -28.18 -17.54 4.02
N TYR A 45 -28.37 -17.93 2.76
CA TYR A 45 -27.53 -17.50 1.65
C TYR A 45 -27.60 -15.99 1.40
N ILE A 46 -28.80 -15.41 1.37
CA ILE A 46 -28.97 -13.96 1.15
C ILE A 46 -28.27 -13.17 2.27
N LEU A 47 -28.46 -13.56 3.53
CA LEU A 47 -27.79 -12.93 4.67
C LEU A 47 -26.26 -13.05 4.55
N PHE A 48 -25.75 -14.22 4.16
CA PHE A 48 -24.32 -14.46 4.00
C PHE A 48 -23.71 -13.61 2.88
N ILE A 49 -24.42 -13.40 1.76
CA ILE A 49 -23.98 -12.48 0.69
C ILE A 49 -23.81 -11.06 1.22
N TYR A 50 -24.78 -10.54 1.97
CA TYR A 50 -24.68 -9.18 2.50
C TYR A 50 -23.47 -9.03 3.43
N VAL A 51 -23.24 -10.01 4.30
CA VAL A 51 -22.07 -10.05 5.18
C VAL A 51 -20.78 -10.15 4.37
N PHE A 52 -20.73 -11.02 3.36
CA PHE A 52 -19.57 -11.18 2.47
C PHE A 52 -19.24 -9.89 1.71
N LEU A 53 -20.24 -9.22 1.16
CA LEU A 53 -20.08 -7.93 0.46
C LEU A 53 -19.58 -6.85 1.41
N PHE A 54 -20.13 -6.78 2.63
CA PHE A 54 -19.69 -5.84 3.65
C PHE A 54 -18.22 -6.06 4.04
N ILE A 55 -17.83 -7.30 4.34
CA ILE A 55 -16.45 -7.67 4.67
C ILE A 55 -15.51 -7.39 3.48
N SER A 56 -15.94 -7.73 2.27
CA SER A 56 -15.16 -7.47 1.05
C SER A 56 -14.90 -5.97 0.85
N CYS A 57 -15.90 -5.12 1.10
CA CYS A 57 -15.75 -3.67 1.02
C CYS A 57 -14.66 -3.13 1.96
N LEU A 58 -14.47 -3.77 3.13
CA LEU A 58 -13.44 -3.39 4.10
C LEU A 58 -12.07 -4.00 3.79
N LEU A 59 -12.02 -5.25 3.31
CA LEU A 59 -10.76 -5.98 3.09
C LEU A 59 -10.08 -5.63 1.75
N VAL A 60 -10.85 -5.37 0.71
CA VAL A 60 -10.32 -5.11 -0.64
C VAL A 60 -9.39 -3.87 -0.66
N PRO A 61 -9.75 -2.71 -0.06
CA PRO A 61 -8.86 -1.55 0.03
C PRO A 61 -7.52 -1.85 0.74
N ALA A 62 -7.54 -2.71 1.77
CA ALA A 62 -6.34 -3.08 2.52
C ALA A 62 -5.30 -3.82 1.65
N MET A 63 -5.73 -4.51 0.58
CA MET A 63 -4.82 -5.19 -0.34
C MET A 63 -4.03 -4.23 -1.25
N PHE A 64 -4.56 -3.03 -1.48
CA PHE A 64 -3.95 -2.04 -2.38
C PHE A 64 -2.84 -1.22 -1.72
N VAL A 65 -2.65 -1.30 -0.40
CA VAL A 65 -1.56 -0.59 0.29
C VAL A 65 -0.22 -0.90 -0.38
N SER A 66 0.68 0.05 -0.60
CA SER A 66 1.96 -0.21 -1.27
C SER A 66 3.09 0.52 -0.56
N CYS A 67 4.26 -0.11 -0.48
CA CYS A 67 5.48 0.51 0.03
C CYS A 67 6.62 0.22 -0.92
N ARG A 68 7.23 1.29 -1.44
CA ARG A 68 8.40 1.22 -2.32
C ARG A 68 9.57 1.92 -1.64
N VAL A 69 10.73 1.30 -1.76
CA VAL A 69 11.99 1.79 -1.18
C VAL A 69 12.99 1.90 -2.32
N TYR A 70 13.56 3.08 -2.47
CA TYR A 70 14.54 3.42 -3.49
C TYR A 70 15.85 3.82 -2.81
N ASP A 71 16.97 3.49 -3.44
CA ASP A 71 18.29 4.00 -3.07
C ASP A 71 18.68 5.05 -4.10
N PHE A 72 18.97 6.27 -3.65
CA PHE A 72 19.46 7.33 -4.52
C PHE A 72 20.62 8.06 -3.86
N ASN A 73 21.82 7.90 -4.42
CA ASN A 73 23.03 8.57 -3.95
C ASN A 73 23.31 8.35 -2.44
N GLY A 74 23.02 7.14 -1.94
CA GLY A 74 23.15 6.78 -0.52
C GLY A 74 21.98 7.25 0.37
N ASN A 75 21.00 7.95 -0.20
CA ASN A 75 19.77 8.32 0.49
C ASN A 75 18.69 7.26 0.27
N ILE A 76 18.07 6.82 1.37
CA ILE A 76 17.01 5.83 1.33
C ILE A 76 15.68 6.57 1.28
N ILE A 77 15.02 6.47 0.13
CA ILE A 77 13.72 7.10 -0.13
C ILE A 77 12.65 6.04 0.04
N THR A 78 11.76 6.24 1.00
CA THR A 78 10.63 5.34 1.25
C THR A 78 9.34 6.07 0.94
N VAL A 79 8.58 5.53 -0.01
CA VAL A 79 7.27 6.03 -0.38
C VAL A 79 6.21 5.04 0.10
N TYR A 80 5.35 5.50 0.98
CA TYR A 80 4.24 4.72 1.50
C TYR A 80 2.91 5.21 0.92
N ALA A 81 2.17 4.29 0.34
CA ALA A 81 0.81 4.49 -0.17
C ALA A 81 -0.15 3.63 0.65
N GLY A 82 -0.72 4.18 1.72
CA GLY A 82 -1.71 3.53 2.55
C GLY A 82 -3.13 3.60 2.01
N SER A 83 -4.09 3.14 2.83
CA SER A 83 -5.52 3.34 2.56
C SER A 83 -5.92 4.81 2.81
N SER A 84 -5.51 5.37 3.95
CA SER A 84 -5.79 6.76 4.32
C SER A 84 -4.54 7.65 4.39
N HIS A 85 -3.41 7.08 4.79
CA HIS A 85 -2.17 7.81 5.04
C HIS A 85 -1.13 7.51 3.96
N HIS A 86 -0.55 8.56 3.40
CA HIS A 86 0.50 8.48 2.40
C HIS A 86 1.63 9.39 2.84
N TYR A 87 2.85 8.92 2.73
CA TYR A 87 4.00 9.72 3.13
C TYR A 87 5.23 9.42 2.30
N LEU A 88 6.10 10.41 2.23
CA LEU A 88 7.43 10.36 1.64
C LEU A 88 8.44 10.53 2.76
N LYS A 89 9.26 9.50 2.99
CA LYS A 89 10.36 9.52 3.94
C LYS A 89 11.71 9.53 3.21
N VAL A 90 12.64 10.33 3.69
CA VAL A 90 14.05 10.32 3.24
C VAL A 90 14.92 10.08 4.46
N ASN A 91 15.75 9.03 4.44
CA ASN A 91 16.63 8.64 5.55
C ASN A 91 15.90 8.51 6.90
N GLY A 92 14.67 8.00 6.88
CA GLY A 92 13.82 7.83 8.07
C GLY A 92 13.01 9.06 8.49
N LYS A 93 13.31 10.25 7.94
CA LYS A 93 12.57 11.49 8.24
C LYS A 93 11.40 11.66 7.27
N ILE A 94 10.19 11.89 7.80
CA ILE A 94 9.00 12.24 6.99
C ILE A 94 9.21 13.65 6.44
N MET A 95 9.20 13.77 5.12
CA MET A 95 9.38 15.03 4.41
C MET A 95 8.08 15.60 3.90
N ASP A 96 7.15 14.74 3.50
CA ASP A 96 5.84 15.12 3.00
C ASP A 96 4.82 14.05 3.40
N GLU A 97 3.64 14.48 3.81
CA GLU A 97 2.54 13.61 4.20
C GLU A 97 1.22 14.08 3.61
N TYR A 98 0.38 13.11 3.27
CA TYR A 98 -0.96 13.39 2.83
C TYR A 98 -1.91 12.36 3.43
N THR A 99 -2.93 12.84 4.15
CA THR A 99 -4.01 12.01 4.65
C THR A 99 -5.31 12.28 3.89
N ALA A 100 -5.93 11.25 3.30
CA ALA A 100 -7.33 11.29 2.88
C ALA A 100 -7.92 9.88 2.79
N PHE A 101 -9.19 9.78 3.19
CA PHE A 101 -9.93 8.52 3.32
C PHE A 101 -10.58 8.06 2.00
N PHE A 102 -11.01 9.00 1.14
CA PHE A 102 -11.51 8.72 -0.20
C PHE A 102 -10.83 9.63 -1.22
N ARG A 103 -10.43 9.07 -2.36
CA ARG A 103 -9.80 9.83 -3.45
C ARG A 103 -10.13 9.26 -4.82
N ASN A 104 -10.43 10.18 -5.74
CA ASN A 104 -10.65 9.89 -7.16
C ASN A 104 -9.52 10.46 -8.04
N SER A 105 -8.49 11.07 -7.44
CA SER A 105 -7.34 11.63 -8.14
C SER A 105 -6.02 11.08 -7.60
N PRO A 106 -4.95 11.07 -8.42
CA PRO A 106 -3.60 10.75 -7.97
C PRO A 106 -3.08 11.73 -6.93
N ILE A 107 -2.20 11.25 -6.08
CA ILE A 107 -1.52 12.01 -5.03
C ILE A 107 -0.10 12.30 -5.52
N TYR A 108 0.32 13.55 -5.35
CA TYR A 108 1.68 13.98 -5.63
C TYR A 108 2.32 14.37 -4.30
N LEU A 109 3.35 13.63 -3.90
CA LEU A 109 4.20 13.98 -2.78
C LEU A 109 5.52 14.47 -3.34
N SER A 110 6.09 15.53 -2.78
CA SER A 110 7.35 16.08 -3.29
C SER A 110 8.23 16.64 -2.19
N THR A 111 9.54 16.60 -2.42
CA THR A 111 10.50 17.20 -1.50
C THR A 111 11.80 17.54 -2.23
N ASN A 112 12.57 18.44 -1.63
CA ASN A 112 13.91 18.79 -2.08
C ASN A 112 14.92 18.16 -1.13
N LEU A 113 15.92 17.48 -1.70
CA LEU A 113 17.10 17.06 -0.95
C LEU A 113 18.02 18.26 -0.66
N PRO A 114 18.95 18.14 0.30
CA PRO A 114 19.90 19.21 0.63
C PRO A 114 20.82 19.64 -0.52
N ASP A 115 21.03 18.75 -1.50
CA ASP A 115 21.83 18.99 -2.71
C ASP A 115 21.04 19.73 -3.82
N GLY A 116 19.77 20.06 -3.57
CA GLY A 116 18.88 20.71 -4.54
C GLY A 116 18.15 19.75 -5.47
N THR A 117 18.33 18.43 -5.33
CA THR A 117 17.61 17.44 -6.13
C THR A 117 16.12 17.44 -5.80
N TYR A 118 15.27 17.54 -6.82
CA TYR A 118 13.81 17.50 -6.69
C TYR A 118 13.30 16.06 -6.78
N LEU A 119 12.61 15.62 -5.74
CA LEU A 119 11.90 14.34 -5.69
C LEU A 119 10.40 14.56 -5.84
N GLN A 120 9.78 13.76 -6.70
CA GLN A 120 8.32 13.71 -6.83
C GLN A 120 7.85 12.27 -6.86
N ALA A 121 7.12 11.86 -5.83
CA ALA A 121 6.42 10.59 -5.80
C ALA A 121 4.97 10.78 -6.24
N THR A 122 4.56 10.03 -7.27
CA THR A 122 3.17 9.98 -7.72
C THR A 122 2.55 8.67 -7.26
N ILE A 123 1.44 8.77 -6.53
CA ILE A 123 0.63 7.65 -6.07
C ILE A 123 -0.70 7.68 -6.83
N THR A 124 -0.95 6.67 -7.65
CA THR A 124 -2.22 6.53 -8.38
C THR A 124 -3.38 6.21 -7.45
N THR A 125 -4.61 6.30 -7.94
CA THR A 125 -5.83 5.88 -7.21
C THR A 125 -5.82 4.41 -6.77
N MET A 126 -5.11 3.53 -7.50
CA MET A 126 -4.90 2.13 -7.11
C MET A 126 -3.64 1.92 -6.24
N ASN A 127 -3.14 2.97 -5.59
CA ASN A 127 -1.96 2.95 -4.74
C ASN A 127 -0.67 2.43 -5.41
N ARG A 128 -0.60 2.45 -6.75
CA ARG A 128 0.67 2.29 -7.46
C ARG A 128 1.53 3.51 -7.23
N VAL A 129 2.79 3.26 -6.88
CA VAL A 129 3.78 4.28 -6.58
C VAL A 129 4.75 4.37 -7.75
N SER A 130 5.07 5.60 -8.15
CA SER A 130 6.16 5.91 -9.09
C SER A 130 6.96 7.08 -8.54
N LEU A 131 8.28 7.02 -8.66
CA LEU A 131 9.19 8.09 -8.21
C LEU A 131 9.82 8.76 -9.43
N LYS A 132 9.81 10.09 -9.45
CA LYS A 132 10.57 10.92 -10.38
C LYS A 132 11.64 11.69 -9.61
N ILE A 133 12.83 11.75 -10.17
CA ILE A 133 13.97 12.51 -9.66
C ILE A 133 14.40 13.47 -10.76
N ASN A 134 14.38 14.77 -10.50
CA ASN A 134 14.66 15.81 -11.51
C ASN A 134 13.89 15.57 -12.83
N ASN A 135 12.59 15.26 -12.73
CA ASN A 135 11.68 14.91 -13.84
C ASN A 135 11.98 13.61 -14.60
N VAL A 136 12.98 12.82 -14.20
CA VAL A 136 13.28 11.51 -14.78
C VAL A 136 12.64 10.41 -13.94
N LEU A 137 11.96 9.46 -14.59
CA LEU A 137 11.37 8.31 -13.92
C LEU A 137 12.48 7.41 -13.36
N TYR A 138 12.43 7.14 -12.06
CA TYR A 138 13.42 6.32 -11.37
C TYR A 138 12.85 4.94 -11.06
N THR A 139 13.53 3.89 -11.53
CA THR A 139 13.07 2.49 -11.43
C THR A 139 14.00 1.59 -10.62
N VAL A 140 15.12 2.12 -10.12
CA VAL A 140 16.06 1.34 -9.30
C VAL A 140 15.48 1.21 -7.90
N GLU A 141 14.65 0.18 -7.75
CA GLU A 141 14.10 -0.21 -6.46
C GLU A 141 15.05 -1.16 -5.73
N ILE A 142 15.14 -1.00 -4.41
CA ILE A 142 15.77 -2.00 -3.56
C ILE A 142 14.81 -3.20 -3.49
N LYS A 143 14.99 -4.14 -4.41
CA LYS A 143 14.37 -5.46 -4.34
C LYS A 143 15.13 -6.26 -3.30
N ASN A 144 14.49 -6.55 -2.17
CA ASN A 144 15.07 -7.51 -1.23
C ASN A 144 15.00 -8.91 -1.88
N PRO A 145 16.06 -9.75 -1.74
CA PRO A 145 15.94 -11.19 -1.98
C PRO A 145 14.94 -11.83 -1.00
#